data_AF-A0A3D2R832-F1
#
_entry.id   AF-A0A3D2R832-F1
#
_cell.length_a   1.000
_cell.length_b   1.000
_cell.length_c   1.000
_cell.angle_alpha   90.00
_cell.angle_beta   90.00
_cell.angle_gamma   90.00
#
_symmetry.space_group_name_H-M   'P 1'
#
loop_
_entity.id
_entity.type
_entity.pdbx_description
1 polymer ?
#
loop_
_entity_poly.entity_id
_entity_poly.type
_entity_poly.pdbx_seq_one_letter_code
_entity_poly.pdbx_strand_id
1 'polypeptide(L)'
;MAFLLNVSTMTAQVGINTANPKAALDIESSNYGVVMPRLALTSTQNESPASNPQGGNIPAGTVIYNTATTNNGSNDVSPGLYVWTGTQWDPQFDRKEQVMFESVLGIRTEPLIGLLPTNIGGLNNQTFTPKYTGTYKVILSVNYGGGVAKQPNEAGSPASEGDLNIARQTGTFDFELDGVHRYIPVGAYSTNYANSVTIPTGGD
;
A
#
# COMPACT_ATOMS: atom_id res chain seq x y z
N MET A 1 57.93 48.47 -26.42
CA MET A 1 56.82 48.70 -25.47
C MET A 1 56.11 47.37 -25.29
N ALA A 2 56.32 46.67 -24.18
CA ALA A 2 55.75 45.34 -23.94
C ALA A 2 54.38 45.50 -23.26
N PHE A 3 53.34 44.92 -23.86
CA PHE A 3 51.99 44.93 -23.32
C PHE A 3 51.81 43.68 -22.44
N LEU A 4 51.74 43.85 -21.12
CA LEU A 4 51.47 42.76 -20.18
C LEU A 4 49.94 42.57 -20.06
N LEU A 5 49.45 41.41 -20.52
CA LEU A 5 48.08 40.97 -20.28
C LEU A 5 48.01 40.35 -18.88
N ASN A 6 47.39 41.04 -17.92
CA ASN A 6 47.02 40.44 -16.64
C ASN A 6 45.77 39.58 -16.85
N VAL A 7 45.94 38.26 -16.87
CA VAL A 7 44.81 37.31 -16.91
C VAL A 7 44.47 36.93 -15.48
N SER A 8 43.43 37.54 -14.92
CA SER A 8 42.86 37.13 -13.65
C SER A 8 41.88 35.97 -13.89
N THR A 9 42.17 34.80 -13.34
CA THR A 9 41.26 33.66 -13.33
C THR A 9 40.12 33.94 -12.34
N MET A 10 38.92 34.25 -12.85
CA MET A 10 37.72 34.33 -12.02
C MET A 10 37.14 32.93 -11.84
N THR A 11 36.86 32.57 -10.60
CA THR A 11 36.26 31.29 -10.23
C THR A 11 34.73 31.47 -10.17
N ALA A 12 33.97 30.60 -10.84
CA ALA A 12 32.53 30.79 -11.12
C ALA A 12 31.57 30.16 -10.08
N GLN A 13 32.05 29.78 -8.90
CA GLN A 13 31.19 29.21 -7.85
C GLN A 13 30.31 30.28 -7.17
N VAL A 14 29.05 29.91 -6.92
CA VAL A 14 28.05 30.76 -6.27
C VAL A 14 27.94 30.34 -4.80
N GLY A 15 28.54 31.13 -3.91
CA GLY A 15 28.32 31.03 -2.47
C GLY A 15 27.27 32.03 -2.01
N ILE A 16 26.22 31.58 -1.31
CA ILE A 16 25.25 32.45 -0.63
C ILE A 16 25.49 32.34 0.88
N ASN A 17 25.83 33.46 1.51
CA ASN A 17 26.22 33.56 2.93
C ASN A 17 27.44 32.71 3.34
N THR A 18 28.28 32.29 2.38
CA THR A 18 29.54 31.59 2.67
C THR A 18 30.67 32.11 1.79
N ALA A 19 31.86 32.28 2.37
CA ALA A 19 33.06 32.73 1.65
C ALA A 19 33.86 31.57 1.04
N ASN A 20 33.59 30.33 1.49
CA ASN A 20 34.30 29.13 1.08
C ASN A 20 33.31 28.06 0.57
N PRO A 21 32.60 28.34 -0.54
CA PRO A 21 31.63 27.41 -1.10
C PRO A 21 32.28 26.06 -1.48
N LYS A 22 31.61 24.97 -1.12
CA LYS A 22 32.08 23.59 -1.31
C LYS A 22 31.61 22.95 -2.62
N ALA A 23 30.76 23.64 -3.37
CA ALA A 23 30.20 23.19 -4.64
C ALA A 23 29.95 24.39 -5.56
N ALA A 24 29.49 24.13 -6.79
CA ALA A 24 29.16 25.18 -7.76
C ALA A 24 28.07 26.15 -7.24
N LEU A 25 27.16 25.65 -6.41
CA LEU A 25 26.23 26.44 -5.60
C LEU A 25 26.31 25.92 -4.16
N ASP A 26 26.61 26.80 -3.21
CA ASP A 26 26.62 26.49 -1.77
C ASP A 26 25.87 27.59 -1.00
N ILE A 27 24.95 27.19 -0.13
CA ILE A 27 24.07 28.10 0.60
C ILE A 27 24.18 27.77 2.09
N GLU A 28 24.71 28.71 2.86
CA GLU A 28 24.85 28.58 4.31
C GLU A 28 23.77 29.42 5.02
N SER A 29 22.97 28.82 5.88
CA SER A 29 21.99 29.55 6.70
C SER A 29 21.77 28.85 8.02
N SER A 30 21.71 29.63 9.10
CA SER A 30 21.43 29.13 10.44
C SER A 30 19.94 28.97 10.74
N ASN A 31 19.06 29.66 10.00
CA ASN A 31 17.64 29.80 10.35
C ASN A 31 16.67 29.73 9.16
N TYR A 32 17.16 29.74 7.92
CA TYR A 32 16.32 29.78 6.73
C TYR A 32 16.59 28.58 5.81
N GLY A 33 15.55 28.13 5.12
CA GLY A 33 15.65 27.08 4.10
C GLY A 33 15.72 27.65 2.68
N VAL A 34 15.81 26.75 1.70
CA VAL A 34 15.74 27.09 0.27
C VAL A 34 14.32 26.80 -0.23
N VAL A 35 13.68 27.81 -0.84
CA VAL A 35 12.40 27.62 -1.52
C VAL A 35 12.66 27.27 -2.97
N MET A 36 12.37 26.03 -3.34
CA MET A 36 12.43 25.58 -4.74
C MET A 36 11.29 26.21 -5.56
N PRO A 37 11.46 26.38 -6.88
CA PRO A 37 10.40 26.84 -7.77
C PRO A 37 9.12 26.00 -7.59
N ARG A 38 7.98 26.67 -7.40
CA ARG A 38 6.69 26.02 -7.18
C ARG A 38 5.93 25.91 -8.49
N LEU A 39 5.68 24.69 -8.93
CA LEU A 39 4.95 24.41 -10.16
C LEU A 39 3.75 23.51 -9.87
N ALA A 40 2.65 23.72 -10.58
CA ALA A 40 1.51 22.82 -10.57
C ALA A 40 1.69 21.81 -11.71
N LEU A 41 2.31 20.67 -11.43
CA LEU A 41 2.46 19.61 -12.42
C LEU A 41 1.09 19.00 -12.76
N THR A 42 0.96 18.50 -13.98
CA THR A 42 -0.25 17.80 -14.45
C THR A 42 -0.06 16.28 -14.55
N SER A 43 1.19 15.84 -14.62
CA SER A 43 1.59 14.44 -14.73
C SER A 43 3.08 14.34 -14.46
N THR A 44 3.52 13.19 -13.94
CA THR A 44 4.95 12.85 -13.84
C THR A 44 5.61 12.70 -15.21
N GLN A 45 4.85 12.41 -16.28
CA GLN A 45 5.39 12.24 -17.64
C GLN A 45 5.49 13.53 -18.44
N ASN A 46 4.94 14.64 -17.92
CA ASN A 46 4.90 15.91 -18.66
C ASN A 46 5.85 16.92 -18.05
N GLU A 47 6.76 17.44 -18.87
CA GLU A 47 7.70 18.48 -18.49
C GLU A 47 7.00 19.78 -18.08
N SER A 48 5.93 20.13 -18.80
CA SER A 48 5.13 21.33 -18.54
C SER A 48 4.50 21.29 -17.14
N PRO A 49 4.50 22.41 -16.39
CA PRO A 49 4.79 23.78 -16.81
C PRO A 49 6.25 24.23 -16.67
N ALA A 50 7.18 23.33 -16.33
CA ALA A 50 8.59 23.69 -16.37
C ALA A 50 9.00 23.97 -17.83
N SER A 51 9.87 24.95 -18.01
CA SER A 51 10.36 25.32 -19.34
C SER A 51 11.83 25.72 -19.25
N ASN A 52 12.58 25.39 -20.29
CA ASN A 52 13.95 25.82 -20.42
C ASN A 52 13.98 27.27 -20.97
N PRO A 53 14.54 28.24 -20.24
CA PRO A 53 14.63 29.62 -20.73
C PRO A 53 15.49 29.77 -21.99
N GLN A 54 16.36 28.80 -22.30
CA GLN A 54 17.14 28.76 -23.54
C GLN A 54 16.42 28.04 -24.68
N GLY A 55 15.17 27.59 -24.47
CA GLY A 55 14.40 26.77 -25.40
C GLY A 55 14.75 25.28 -25.31
N GLY A 56 13.92 24.46 -25.96
CA GLY A 56 14.02 22.99 -25.88
C GLY A 56 13.57 22.43 -24.52
N ASN A 57 13.92 21.18 -24.26
CA ASN A 57 13.58 20.47 -23.02
C ASN A 57 14.42 20.99 -21.85
N ILE A 58 13.86 20.96 -20.63
CA ILE A 58 14.61 21.18 -19.40
C ILE A 58 15.67 20.08 -19.24
N PRO A 59 16.86 20.44 -18.71
CA PRO A 59 17.90 19.45 -18.46
C PRO A 59 17.48 18.46 -17.36
N ALA A 60 17.97 17.22 -17.47
CA ALA A 60 17.90 16.26 -16.38
C ALA A 60 18.61 16.83 -15.13
N GLY A 61 18.05 16.56 -13.95
CA GLY A 61 18.47 17.14 -12.69
C GLY A 61 17.72 18.43 -12.30
N THR A 62 16.78 18.91 -13.14
CA THR A 62 15.93 20.07 -12.77
C THR A 62 15.09 19.72 -11.55
N VAL A 63 15.13 20.54 -10.49
CA VAL A 63 14.41 20.31 -9.22
C VAL A 63 13.32 21.36 -9.02
N ILE A 64 12.11 20.91 -8.72
CA ILE A 64 10.96 21.78 -8.42
C ILE A 64 10.17 21.26 -7.21
N TYR A 65 9.36 22.12 -6.63
CA TYR A 65 8.31 21.74 -5.67
C TYR A 65 6.96 21.70 -6.39
N ASN A 66 6.37 20.52 -6.51
CA ASN A 66 5.03 20.38 -7.06
C ASN A 66 3.98 20.82 -6.03
N THR A 67 2.98 21.58 -6.46
CA THR A 67 1.85 22.02 -5.61
C THR A 67 0.53 21.33 -5.95
N ALA A 68 0.45 20.61 -7.07
CA ALA A 68 -0.78 19.99 -7.53
C ALA A 68 -0.95 18.55 -7.01
N THR A 69 -2.21 18.12 -6.91
CA THR A 69 -2.57 16.70 -6.78
C THR A 69 -3.37 16.31 -8.02
N THR A 70 -3.03 15.18 -8.64
CA THR A 70 -3.82 14.59 -9.72
C THR A 70 -4.25 13.18 -9.34
N ASN A 71 -5.39 12.73 -9.86
CA ASN A 71 -6.00 11.43 -9.52
C ASN A 71 -6.48 10.67 -10.78
N ASN A 72 -5.68 10.69 -11.84
CA ASN A 72 -6.00 10.07 -13.13
C ASN A 72 -5.73 8.54 -13.15
N GLY A 73 -5.22 7.98 -12.06
CA GLY A 73 -4.93 6.55 -11.88
C GLY A 73 -3.54 6.12 -12.38
N SER A 74 -2.87 6.96 -13.18
CA SER A 74 -1.52 6.71 -13.68
C SER A 74 -0.75 8.02 -13.81
N ASN A 75 0.56 7.95 -13.56
CA ASN A 75 1.50 9.08 -13.67
C ASN A 75 1.11 10.28 -12.80
N ASP A 76 0.35 10.05 -11.74
CA ASP A 76 -0.17 11.11 -10.90
C ASP A 76 0.90 11.77 -10.04
N VAL A 77 0.68 13.05 -9.79
CA VAL A 77 1.50 13.89 -8.94
C VAL A 77 0.79 14.21 -7.64
N SER A 78 1.58 14.38 -6.59
CA SER A 78 1.15 14.91 -5.31
C SER A 78 2.14 15.98 -4.84
N PRO A 79 1.76 16.88 -3.91
CA PRO A 79 2.67 17.91 -3.43
C PRO A 79 3.97 17.33 -2.87
N GLY A 80 5.12 17.91 -3.25
CA GLY A 80 6.44 17.42 -2.86
C GLY A 80 7.56 17.86 -3.81
N LEU A 81 8.79 17.46 -3.51
CA LEU A 81 9.94 17.72 -4.39
C LEU A 81 10.00 16.69 -5.52
N TYR A 82 10.24 17.17 -6.73
CA TYR A 82 10.43 16.35 -7.93
C TYR A 82 11.73 16.72 -8.62
N VAL A 83 12.40 15.69 -9.15
CA VAL A 83 13.59 15.84 -9.98
C VAL A 83 13.28 15.34 -11.37
N TRP A 84 13.56 16.13 -12.41
CA TRP A 84 13.42 15.69 -13.78
C TRP A 84 14.55 14.73 -14.14
N THR A 85 14.22 13.54 -14.60
CA THR A 85 15.20 12.51 -15.01
C THR A 85 15.70 12.67 -16.44
N GLY A 86 15.08 13.58 -17.22
CA GLY A 86 15.24 13.69 -18.67
C GLY A 86 14.02 13.16 -19.43
N THR A 87 13.24 12.26 -18.82
CA THR A 87 12.03 11.68 -19.43
C THR A 87 10.79 11.77 -18.54
N GLN A 88 10.97 11.84 -17.23
CA GLN A 88 9.87 11.92 -16.25
C GLN A 88 10.30 12.65 -14.97
N TRP A 89 9.32 13.17 -14.25
CA TRP A 89 9.46 13.70 -12.90
C TRP A 89 9.50 12.55 -11.90
N ASP A 90 10.58 12.48 -11.14
CA ASP A 90 10.77 11.51 -10.07
C ASP A 90 10.52 12.16 -8.71
N PRO A 91 9.48 11.74 -7.95
CA PRO A 91 9.23 12.25 -6.62
C PRO A 91 10.34 11.82 -5.66
N GLN A 92 10.92 12.77 -4.93
CA GLN A 92 12.05 12.48 -4.03
C GLN A 92 11.63 11.99 -2.63
N PHE A 93 10.35 11.68 -2.45
CA PHE A 93 9.82 11.14 -1.22
C PHE A 93 8.94 9.92 -1.49
N ASP A 94 9.10 8.90 -0.66
CA ASP A 94 8.27 7.70 -0.73
C ASP A 94 6.80 8.04 -0.43
N ARG A 95 5.92 7.68 -1.35
CA ARG A 95 4.47 7.70 -1.13
C ARG A 95 4.06 6.37 -0.53
N LYS A 96 3.90 6.34 0.79
CA LYS A 96 3.53 5.14 1.54
C LYS A 96 2.27 5.41 2.34
N GLU A 97 1.29 4.54 2.19
CA GLU A 97 0.08 4.54 2.98
C GLU A 97 -0.36 3.11 3.26
N GLN A 98 -0.76 2.86 4.50
CA GLN A 98 -1.29 1.58 4.92
C GLN A 98 -2.25 1.80 6.08
N VAL A 99 -3.23 0.93 6.19
CA VAL A 99 -4.11 0.82 7.35
C VAL A 99 -4.26 -0.64 7.71
N MET A 100 -4.40 -0.91 9.00
CA MET A 100 -4.68 -2.23 9.54
C MET A 100 -5.99 -2.14 10.32
N PHE A 101 -6.89 -3.07 10.05
CA PHE A 101 -8.13 -3.23 10.82
C PHE A 101 -8.11 -4.58 11.50
N GLU A 102 -8.45 -4.60 12.78
CA GLU A 102 -8.44 -5.82 13.61
C GLU A 102 -9.86 -6.15 14.07
N SER A 103 -10.22 -7.43 13.97
CA SER A 103 -11.48 -7.93 14.49
C SER A 103 -11.39 -8.19 16.00
N VAL A 104 -12.53 -8.19 16.68
CA VAL A 104 -12.67 -8.77 18.01
C VAL A 104 -12.50 -10.29 17.93
N LEU A 105 -11.79 -10.88 18.90
CA LEU A 105 -11.53 -12.33 18.96
C LEU A 105 -12.73 -13.11 19.53
N GLY A 106 -12.77 -14.42 19.25
CA GLY A 106 -13.74 -15.34 19.87
C GLY A 106 -15.18 -15.18 19.39
N ILE A 107 -15.40 -14.54 18.23
CA ILE A 107 -16.73 -14.35 17.67
C ILE A 107 -17.20 -15.58 16.89
N ARG A 108 -18.50 -15.84 16.92
CA ARG A 108 -19.16 -16.82 16.05
C ARG A 108 -19.83 -16.08 14.90
N THR A 109 -19.24 -16.15 13.70
CA THR A 109 -19.78 -15.50 12.49
C THR A 109 -20.77 -16.44 11.81
N GLU A 110 -21.98 -16.59 12.37
CA GLU A 110 -23.09 -17.26 11.71
C GLU A 110 -24.26 -16.30 11.46
N PRO A 111 -25.02 -16.49 10.37
CA PRO A 111 -26.29 -15.82 10.21
C PRO A 111 -27.28 -16.36 11.25
N LEU A 112 -27.66 -15.52 12.22
CA LEU A 112 -28.58 -15.91 13.29
C LEU A 112 -30.01 -16.13 12.77
N ILE A 113 -30.40 -15.41 11.70
CA ILE A 113 -31.70 -15.52 11.02
C ILE A 113 -31.49 -15.19 9.52
N GLY A 114 -32.09 -15.99 8.63
CA GLY A 114 -32.30 -15.60 7.22
C GLY A 114 -31.08 -15.62 6.29
N LEU A 115 -29.98 -16.29 6.64
CA LEU A 115 -28.76 -16.40 5.80
C LEU A 115 -28.17 -15.03 5.40
N LEU A 116 -28.46 -13.98 6.16
CA LEU A 116 -27.96 -12.64 5.88
C LEU A 116 -26.48 -12.50 6.29
N PRO A 117 -25.69 -11.68 5.58
CA PRO A 117 -24.34 -11.34 6.01
C PRO A 117 -24.33 -10.80 7.44
N THR A 118 -23.37 -11.25 8.24
CA THR A 118 -23.18 -10.77 9.62
C THR A 118 -21.92 -9.92 9.70
N ASN A 119 -22.01 -8.80 10.41
CA ASN A 119 -20.86 -7.93 10.61
C ASN A 119 -19.85 -8.61 11.54
N ILE A 120 -18.58 -8.52 11.18
CA ILE A 120 -17.48 -8.95 12.02
C ILE A 120 -17.21 -7.84 13.04
N GLY A 121 -17.33 -8.17 14.34
CA GLY A 121 -17.04 -7.22 15.41
C GLY A 121 -15.63 -6.64 15.27
N GLY A 122 -15.49 -5.31 15.41
CA GLY A 122 -14.23 -4.58 15.18
C GLY A 122 -14.00 -4.16 13.72
N LEU A 123 -14.64 -4.81 12.74
CA LEU A 123 -14.50 -4.51 11.31
C LEU A 123 -15.75 -3.85 10.69
N ASN A 124 -16.73 -3.44 11.49
CA ASN A 124 -17.93 -2.77 11.01
C ASN A 124 -17.62 -1.32 10.58
N ASN A 125 -18.13 -0.90 9.42
CA ASN A 125 -17.97 0.45 8.85
C ASN A 125 -16.52 0.94 8.75
N GLN A 126 -15.57 0.01 8.54
CA GLN A 126 -14.18 0.38 8.28
C GLN A 126 -14.01 0.70 6.80
N THR A 127 -13.41 1.85 6.51
CA THR A 127 -13.14 2.29 5.14
C THR A 127 -11.68 2.71 5.00
N PHE A 128 -11.10 2.43 3.84
CA PHE A 128 -9.79 2.91 3.46
C PHE A 128 -9.91 3.65 2.13
N THR A 129 -9.72 4.96 2.15
CA THR A 129 -9.63 5.79 0.94
C THR A 129 -8.18 6.18 0.73
N PRO A 130 -7.50 5.65 -0.30
CA PRO A 130 -6.12 5.98 -0.54
C PRO A 130 -5.92 7.46 -0.86
N LYS A 131 -4.91 8.08 -0.26
CA LYS A 131 -4.49 9.46 -0.53
C LYS A 131 -3.75 9.59 -1.86
N TYR A 132 -3.11 8.51 -2.30
CA TYR A 132 -2.33 8.46 -3.54
C TYR A 132 -2.90 7.41 -4.47
N THR A 133 -2.95 7.70 -5.77
CA THR A 133 -3.26 6.67 -6.77
C THR A 133 -2.06 5.73 -6.93
N GLY A 134 -2.35 4.46 -7.17
CA GLY A 134 -1.32 3.43 -7.33
C GLY A 134 -1.87 2.03 -7.10
N THR A 135 -0.97 1.04 -7.19
CA THR A 135 -1.31 -0.35 -6.87
C THR A 135 -1.23 -0.57 -5.37
N TYR A 136 -2.33 -1.01 -4.78
CA TYR A 136 -2.41 -1.39 -3.38
C TYR A 136 -2.46 -2.91 -3.22
N LYS A 137 -1.88 -3.39 -2.12
CA LYS A 137 -1.96 -4.80 -1.72
C LYS A 137 -2.90 -4.92 -0.53
N VAL A 138 -3.96 -5.69 -0.70
CA VAL A 138 -4.86 -6.07 0.40
C VAL A 138 -4.39 -7.42 0.95
N ILE A 139 -4.17 -7.50 2.26
CA ILE A 139 -3.84 -8.74 2.96
C ILE A 139 -4.98 -9.05 3.91
N LEU A 140 -5.54 -10.25 3.78
CA LEU A 140 -6.50 -10.81 4.72
C LEU A 140 -5.85 -11.99 5.45
N SER A 141 -5.76 -11.90 6.77
CA SER A 141 -5.32 -13.00 7.65
C SER A 141 -6.49 -13.42 8.53
N VAL A 142 -6.90 -14.69 8.46
CA VAL A 142 -8.07 -15.20 9.18
C VAL A 142 -7.71 -16.43 10.01
N ASN A 143 -8.19 -16.46 11.25
CA ASN A 143 -8.31 -17.68 12.03
C ASN A 143 -9.77 -18.15 11.97
N TYR A 144 -10.01 -19.26 11.27
CA TYR A 144 -11.36 -19.80 11.05
C TYR A 144 -11.42 -21.24 11.57
N GLY A 145 -12.46 -21.58 12.33
CA GLY A 145 -12.61 -22.89 12.97
C GLY A 145 -13.78 -23.67 12.40
N GLY A 146 -13.64 -25.00 12.24
CA GLY A 146 -14.71 -25.88 11.77
C GLY A 146 -15.77 -26.18 12.84
N GLY A 147 -15.61 -25.65 14.06
CA GLY A 147 -16.42 -26.00 15.23
C GLY A 147 -15.95 -27.28 15.92
N VAL A 148 -16.77 -27.80 16.82
CA VAL A 148 -16.50 -29.06 17.54
C VAL A 148 -17.01 -30.23 16.71
N ALA A 149 -16.11 -31.16 16.36
CA ALA A 149 -16.49 -32.45 15.79
C ALA A 149 -16.97 -33.40 16.90
N LYS A 150 -18.17 -33.95 16.74
CA LYS A 150 -18.81 -34.86 17.70
C LYS A 150 -17.94 -36.09 17.96
N GLN A 151 -18.02 -36.69 19.15
CA GLN A 151 -17.27 -37.91 19.42
C GLN A 151 -17.82 -39.09 18.59
N PRO A 152 -16.95 -39.96 18.05
CA PRO A 152 -17.36 -41.21 17.41
C PRO A 152 -18.24 -42.06 18.33
N ASN A 153 -19.27 -42.69 17.78
CA ASN A 153 -20.21 -43.57 18.51
C ASN A 153 -20.94 -42.88 19.69
N GLU A 154 -21.02 -41.55 19.68
CA GLU A 154 -21.72 -40.78 20.71
C GLU A 154 -23.24 -40.82 20.46
N ALA A 155 -23.97 -41.43 21.40
CA ALA A 155 -25.43 -41.47 21.42
C ALA A 155 -26.05 -40.07 21.61
N GLY A 156 -27.27 -39.84 21.11
CA GLY A 156 -28.02 -38.59 21.31
C GLY A 156 -28.58 -38.00 20.01
N SER A 157 -28.89 -36.69 20.02
CA SER A 157 -29.39 -35.96 18.84
C SER A 157 -28.55 -34.70 18.57
N PRO A 158 -27.83 -34.60 17.44
CA PRO A 158 -27.63 -35.66 16.44
C PRO A 158 -26.75 -36.79 17.02
N ALA A 159 -27.01 -38.06 16.69
CA ALA A 159 -26.14 -39.19 17.03
C ALA A 159 -24.93 -39.24 16.08
N SER A 160 -23.83 -39.88 16.49
CA SER A 160 -22.75 -40.29 15.59
C SER A 160 -22.60 -41.80 15.63
N GLU A 161 -22.60 -42.44 14.46
CA GLU A 161 -22.34 -43.88 14.28
C GLU A 161 -21.04 -44.14 13.48
N GLY A 162 -20.27 -43.07 13.22
CA GLY A 162 -19.06 -43.14 12.40
C GLY A 162 -17.77 -43.13 13.23
N ASP A 163 -16.76 -43.84 12.75
CA ASP A 163 -15.41 -43.87 13.36
C ASP A 163 -14.59 -42.59 13.12
N LEU A 164 -15.01 -41.78 12.13
CA LEU A 164 -14.47 -40.45 11.84
C LEU A 164 -15.62 -39.46 11.70
N ASN A 165 -15.63 -38.44 12.56
CA ASN A 165 -16.52 -37.31 12.44
C ASN A 165 -15.76 -36.08 11.96
N ILE A 166 -16.42 -35.32 11.08
CA ILE A 166 -15.89 -34.08 10.53
C ILE A 166 -16.89 -32.97 10.81
N ALA A 167 -16.46 -31.92 11.49
CA ALA A 167 -17.21 -30.67 11.55
C ALA A 167 -16.60 -29.70 10.51
N ARG A 168 -17.46 -29.13 9.68
CA ARG A 168 -17.08 -28.17 8.65
C ARG A 168 -17.76 -26.85 8.94
N GLN A 169 -16.98 -25.78 8.90
CA GLN A 169 -17.52 -24.43 8.78
C GLN A 169 -16.97 -23.80 7.51
N THR A 170 -17.82 -23.07 6.79
CA THR A 170 -17.45 -22.28 5.62
C THR A 170 -18.13 -20.94 5.65
N GLY A 171 -17.48 -19.94 5.08
CA GLY A 171 -18.02 -18.61 4.93
C GLY A 171 -17.31 -17.86 3.82
N THR A 172 -17.77 -16.64 3.58
CA THR A 172 -17.17 -15.75 2.60
C THR A 172 -16.93 -14.42 3.28
N PHE A 173 -15.70 -13.93 3.19
CA PHE A 173 -15.39 -12.54 3.50
C PHE A 173 -15.77 -11.67 2.31
N ASP A 174 -16.55 -10.64 2.57
CA ASP A 174 -16.99 -9.67 1.58
C ASP A 174 -16.22 -8.36 1.77
N PHE A 175 -15.54 -7.92 0.72
CA PHE A 175 -14.88 -6.62 0.63
C PHE A 175 -15.54 -5.80 -0.46
N GLU A 176 -15.91 -4.57 -0.16
CA GLU A 176 -16.32 -3.63 -1.19
C GLU A 176 -15.10 -2.82 -1.66
N LEU A 177 -14.79 -2.89 -2.95
CA LEU A 177 -13.79 -2.05 -3.61
C LEU A 177 -14.50 -1.18 -4.64
N ASP A 178 -14.56 0.13 -4.38
CA ASP A 178 -15.23 1.12 -5.25
C ASP A 178 -16.67 0.74 -5.63
N GLY A 179 -17.47 0.29 -4.65
CA GLY A 179 -18.85 -0.16 -4.89
C GLY A 179 -18.97 -1.59 -5.43
N VAL A 180 -17.86 -2.28 -5.65
CA VAL A 180 -17.85 -3.65 -6.18
C VAL A 180 -17.45 -4.64 -5.10
N HIS A 181 -18.37 -5.56 -4.79
CA HIS A 181 -18.14 -6.65 -3.85
C HIS A 181 -17.13 -7.67 -4.39
N ARG A 182 -16.20 -8.06 -3.53
CA ARG A 182 -15.14 -9.05 -3.75
C ARG A 182 -15.20 -10.07 -2.63
N TYR A 183 -15.28 -11.32 -3.03
CA TYR A 183 -15.54 -12.43 -2.14
C TYR A 183 -14.29 -13.29 -1.97
N ILE A 184 -13.89 -13.52 -0.72
CA ILE A 184 -12.82 -14.44 -0.37
C ILE A 184 -13.44 -15.61 0.40
N PRO A 185 -13.53 -16.81 -0.20
CA PRO A 185 -14.06 -17.97 0.47
C PRO A 185 -13.08 -18.44 1.55
N VAL A 186 -13.62 -18.81 2.71
CA VAL A 186 -12.89 -19.42 3.81
C VAL A 186 -13.57 -20.70 4.26
N GLY A 187 -12.79 -21.63 4.74
CA GLY A 187 -13.30 -22.90 5.23
C GLY A 187 -12.32 -23.54 6.18
N ALA A 188 -12.86 -24.22 7.18
CA ALA A 188 -12.09 -24.99 8.13
C ALA A 188 -12.82 -26.29 8.46
N TYR A 189 -12.03 -27.32 8.75
CA TYR A 189 -12.51 -28.61 9.19
C TYR A 189 -11.91 -28.91 10.55
N SER A 190 -12.72 -29.46 11.43
CA SER A 190 -12.28 -30.13 12.65
C SER A 190 -12.60 -31.60 12.50
N THR A 191 -11.71 -32.47 12.97
CA THR A 191 -11.93 -33.92 12.93
C THR A 191 -11.88 -34.50 14.34
N ASN A 192 -12.65 -35.57 14.54
CA ASN A 192 -12.62 -36.38 15.75
C ASN A 192 -12.71 -37.85 15.34
N TYR A 193 -11.80 -38.68 15.82
CA TYR A 193 -11.62 -40.06 15.34
C TYR A 193 -11.60 -41.04 16.51
N ALA A 194 -12.06 -42.26 16.23
CA ALA A 194 -12.14 -43.31 17.24
C ALA A 194 -10.74 -43.80 17.58
N ASN A 195 -10.54 -44.19 18.85
CA ASN A 195 -9.23 -44.60 19.38
C ASN A 195 -8.70 -45.89 18.73
N SER A 196 -9.51 -46.62 17.96
CA SER A 196 -9.17 -47.84 17.25
C SER A 196 -9.91 -47.94 15.91
N VAL A 197 -9.19 -47.88 14.79
CA VAL A 197 -9.73 -48.19 13.46
C VAL A 197 -9.48 -49.68 13.21
N THR A 198 -10.54 -50.49 13.19
CA THR A 198 -10.39 -51.93 12.89
C THR A 198 -10.41 -52.10 11.37
N ILE A 199 -9.39 -52.75 10.80
CA ILE A 199 -9.35 -53.02 9.35
C ILE A 199 -10.53 -53.92 9.01
N PRO A 200 -11.35 -53.60 7.99
CA PRO A 200 -12.40 -54.52 7.54
C PRO A 200 -11.73 -55.83 7.14
N THR A 201 -12.00 -56.90 7.88
CA THR A 201 -11.66 -58.24 7.42
C THR A 201 -12.58 -58.53 6.25
N GLY A 202 -12.09 -58.25 5.04
CA GLY A 202 -12.83 -58.47 3.80
C GLY A 202 -13.42 -59.87 3.77
N GLY A 203 -14.72 -59.94 3.54
CA GLY A 203 -15.40 -61.14 3.09
C GLY A 203 -15.80 -60.92 1.65
N ASP A 204 -15.25 -61.73 0.74
CA ASP A 204 -15.79 -61.92 -0.61
C ASP A 204 -17.19 -62.55 -0.55
#